data_AF-A0ABD3P618-F1
#
_entry.id   AF-A0ABD3P618-F1
#
_cell.length_a   1.000
_cell.length_b   1.000
_cell.length_c   1.000
_cell.angle_alpha   90.00
_cell.angle_beta   90.00
_cell.angle_gamma   90.00
#
_symmetry.space_group_name_H-M   'P 1'
#
loop_
_entity.id
_entity.type
_entity.pdbx_description
1 polymer ?
#
loop_
_entity_poly.entity_id
_entity_poly.type
_entity_poly.pdbx_seq_one_letter_code
_entity_poly.pdbx_strand_id
1 'polypeptide(L)'
;MTTALSLAAALLAALPSASAFSSGVHSSLPQATRASSTSTVRLYGHHNNDSNDNDGRSTNTNPFTSAALLSAAISLTILSPLTTLASETTPQQQQQQYDGFASYAKENKMEQSDVSCFINKCGVQTKALFSNPRGIKGVSCLGRCKGEQSCATRCFAEFGSEDLDAWLSCTIEENECVKVPKNNDNSAENVGYSSTIKKFDPTTLVGKWYKTDGLNPNYDLFDCQSNTFEFSSTSDANNNRGELDMGIFFRVPRPPEYGGGYWENSLTEHMVVDAAFPNVPNPTGRTMHTEGKMYGLNFNENWYILGESNGEGDVPPFKLVAYKGHTLQGNYEGAFVYAKERILPKDAVGAVREAAARAGLNFDEFTRIDNTCPTEQKSLNDASAGTGTSTTDWVDLVIGEGGVIDWVVPGWRGEYKK
;
A
#
# COMPACT_ATOMS: atom_id res chain seq x y z
N MET A 1 -40.89 -2.26 -3.02
CA MET A 1 -40.46 -3.60 -2.54
C MET A 1 -40.46 -4.65 -3.65
N THR A 2 -41.40 -4.63 -4.60
CA THR A 2 -41.49 -5.60 -5.71
C THR A 2 -40.49 -5.39 -6.86
N THR A 3 -39.91 -4.19 -7.01
CA THR A 3 -38.90 -3.88 -8.05
C THR A 3 -37.48 -4.31 -7.67
N ALA A 4 -37.15 -4.43 -6.38
CA ALA A 4 -35.83 -4.84 -5.90
C ALA A 4 -35.58 -6.35 -6.03
N LEU A 5 -36.62 -7.18 -5.95
CA LEU A 5 -36.50 -8.63 -6.16
C LEU A 5 -36.22 -9.00 -7.63
N SER A 6 -36.65 -8.17 -8.59
CA SER A 6 -36.39 -8.41 -10.02
C SER A 6 -34.94 -8.17 -10.44
N LEU A 7 -34.19 -7.31 -9.73
CA LEU A 7 -32.79 -7.04 -10.05
C LEU A 7 -31.86 -8.18 -9.58
N ALA A 8 -32.13 -8.76 -8.40
CA ALA A 8 -31.37 -9.89 -7.86
C ALA A 8 -31.57 -11.17 -8.70
N ALA A 9 -32.78 -11.40 -9.22
CA ALA A 9 -33.07 -12.53 -10.11
C ALA A 9 -32.38 -12.39 -11.49
N ALA A 10 -32.16 -11.16 -11.97
CA ALA A 10 -31.50 -10.91 -13.26
C ALA A 10 -29.98 -11.14 -13.20
N LEU A 11 -29.32 -10.88 -12.06
CA LEU A 11 -27.89 -11.16 -11.88
C LEU A 11 -27.58 -12.66 -11.72
N LEU A 12 -28.50 -13.45 -11.16
CA LEU A 12 -28.34 -14.90 -11.00
C LEU A 12 -28.59 -15.70 -12.29
N ALA A 13 -29.32 -15.15 -13.26
CA ALA A 13 -29.68 -15.82 -14.51
C ALA A 13 -28.62 -15.75 -15.63
N ALA A 14 -27.50 -15.05 -15.41
CA ALA A 14 -26.47 -14.79 -16.42
C ALA A 14 -25.21 -15.68 -16.30
N LEU A 15 -25.27 -16.77 -15.53
CA LEU A 15 -24.20 -17.78 -15.48
C LEU A 15 -24.44 -18.86 -16.55
N PRO A 16 -23.56 -19.06 -17.55
CA PRO A 16 -23.70 -20.19 -18.46
C PRO A 16 -23.23 -21.48 -17.77
N SER A 17 -24.12 -22.47 -17.77
CA SER A 17 -23.87 -23.85 -17.42
C SER A 17 -22.78 -24.43 -18.32
N ALA A 18 -21.65 -24.82 -17.75
CA ALA A 18 -20.61 -25.55 -18.47
C ALA A 18 -21.13 -26.93 -18.89
N SER A 19 -21.28 -27.16 -20.20
CA SER A 19 -21.46 -28.49 -20.79
C SER A 19 -20.45 -28.66 -21.91
N ALA A 20 -19.60 -29.67 -21.76
CA ALA A 20 -18.62 -30.09 -22.75
C ALA A 20 -19.29 -30.59 -24.04
N PHE A 21 -18.78 -30.22 -25.20
CA PHE A 21 -18.72 -31.10 -26.38
C PHE A 21 -17.63 -30.65 -27.36
N SER A 22 -16.81 -31.62 -27.73
CA SER A 22 -15.84 -31.61 -28.83
C SER A 22 -16.54 -31.80 -30.17
N SER A 23 -16.10 -31.09 -31.23
CA SER A 23 -15.91 -31.58 -32.61
C SER A 23 -15.42 -30.44 -33.50
N GLY A 24 -14.30 -30.65 -34.20
CA GLY A 24 -13.74 -29.69 -35.16
C GLY A 24 -14.30 -29.88 -36.58
N VAL A 25 -14.10 -28.88 -37.45
CA VAL A 25 -13.81 -29.02 -38.91
C VAL A 25 -13.16 -27.71 -39.40
N HIS A 26 -12.14 -27.87 -40.25
CA HIS A 26 -11.46 -26.93 -41.14
C HIS A 26 -12.28 -25.79 -41.75
N SER A 27 -11.67 -24.61 -41.95
CA SER A 27 -11.31 -24.08 -43.29
C SER A 27 -10.75 -22.63 -43.31
N SER A 28 -9.61 -22.49 -43.99
CA SER A 28 -9.09 -21.39 -44.84
C SER A 28 -9.10 -19.91 -44.40
N LEU A 29 -7.88 -19.36 -44.33
CA LEU A 29 -7.48 -17.94 -44.44
C LEU A 29 -7.91 -17.28 -45.78
N PRO A 30 -7.90 -15.93 -45.84
CA PRO A 30 -6.77 -15.28 -46.50
C PRO A 30 -6.10 -14.16 -45.68
N GLN A 31 -4.80 -14.00 -45.97
CA GLN A 31 -3.84 -13.04 -45.42
C GLN A 31 -4.26 -11.58 -45.59
N ALA A 32 -4.04 -10.78 -44.54
CA ALA A 32 -3.77 -9.36 -44.67
C ALA A 32 -2.52 -9.00 -43.86
N THR A 33 -1.56 -8.43 -44.57
CA THR A 33 -0.23 -7.98 -44.15
C THR A 33 -0.32 -6.82 -43.15
N ARG A 34 0.29 -6.98 -41.96
CA ARG A 34 0.74 -5.86 -41.13
C ARG A 34 2.09 -6.17 -40.51
N ALA A 35 2.99 -5.20 -40.66
CA ALA A 35 4.36 -5.21 -40.18
C ALA A 35 4.41 -5.36 -38.66
N SER A 36 5.20 -6.34 -38.20
CA SER A 36 5.47 -6.59 -36.80
C SER A 36 6.72 -5.82 -36.39
N SER A 37 6.57 -4.85 -35.49
CA SER A 37 7.70 -4.29 -34.73
C SER A 37 8.00 -5.23 -33.59
N THR A 38 9.08 -5.99 -33.72
CA THR A 38 9.63 -6.85 -32.68
C THR A 38 10.13 -6.01 -31.51
N SER A 39 9.37 -6.00 -30.41
CA SER A 39 9.91 -5.65 -29.09
C SER A 39 10.49 -6.92 -28.47
N THR A 40 11.81 -6.97 -28.39
CA THR A 40 12.56 -8.07 -27.79
C THR A 40 12.47 -7.94 -26.26
N VAL A 41 11.63 -8.77 -25.64
CA VAL A 41 11.65 -8.98 -24.19
C VAL A 41 12.92 -9.76 -23.86
N ARG A 42 13.90 -9.12 -23.22
CA ARG A 42 15.07 -9.80 -22.62
C ARG A 42 14.68 -10.34 -21.25
N LEU A 43 14.44 -11.64 -21.19
CA LEU A 43 14.44 -12.42 -19.94
C LEU A 43 15.90 -12.57 -19.46
N TYR A 44 16.25 -11.94 -18.34
CA TYR A 44 17.47 -12.28 -17.61
C TYR A 44 17.24 -13.59 -16.84
N GLY A 45 17.75 -14.69 -17.41
CA GLY A 45 17.88 -15.97 -16.71
C GLY A 45 19.05 -15.91 -15.75
N HIS A 46 18.78 -16.11 -14.45
CA HIS A 46 19.82 -16.29 -13.43
C HIS A 46 20.52 -17.64 -13.68
N HIS A 47 21.78 -17.59 -14.10
CA HIS A 47 22.68 -18.75 -14.12
C HIS A 47 23.23 -18.97 -12.71
N ASN A 48 22.84 -20.08 -12.08
CA ASN A 48 23.54 -20.64 -10.93
C ASN A 48 24.59 -21.62 -11.46
N ASN A 49 25.85 -21.25 -11.35
CA ASN A 49 26.98 -22.17 -11.32
C ASN A 49 27.57 -22.07 -9.92
N ASP A 50 27.59 -23.17 -9.19
CA ASP A 50 28.77 -23.60 -8.44
C ASP A 50 28.63 -25.06 -8.06
N SER A 51 29.57 -25.85 -8.57
CA SER A 51 29.82 -27.24 -8.21
C SER A 51 31.23 -27.34 -7.65
N ASN A 52 31.41 -28.35 -6.78
CA ASN A 52 32.63 -28.95 -6.26
C ASN A 52 33.19 -28.34 -4.98
N ASP A 53 33.70 -29.11 -4.01
CA ASP A 53 33.55 -30.51 -3.61
C ASP A 53 34.39 -30.67 -2.32
N ASN A 54 33.95 -31.58 -1.46
CA ASN A 54 34.73 -32.44 -0.57
C ASN A 54 35.43 -31.96 0.74
N ASP A 55 35.31 -32.92 1.67
CA ASP A 55 36.08 -33.25 2.88
C ASP A 55 35.69 -32.54 4.17
N GLY A 56 35.41 -33.20 5.30
CA GLY A 56 35.44 -34.62 5.64
C GLY A 56 35.53 -34.76 7.16
N ARG A 57 34.59 -35.54 7.74
CA ARG A 57 34.80 -36.44 8.89
C ARG A 57 35.06 -35.85 10.31
N SER A 58 34.01 -35.95 11.15
CA SER A 58 33.95 -36.78 12.40
C SER A 58 34.13 -36.19 13.82
N THR A 59 33.15 -36.60 14.66
CA THR A 59 33.18 -37.03 16.09
C THR A 59 33.34 -36.03 17.23
N ASN A 60 32.27 -35.87 18.04
CA ASN A 60 32.10 -36.43 19.42
C ASN A 60 30.93 -35.68 20.13
N THR A 61 29.78 -36.30 20.40
CA THR A 61 29.39 -37.00 21.65
C THR A 61 29.42 -36.15 22.95
N ASN A 62 28.23 -35.64 23.34
CA ASN A 62 27.49 -35.72 24.65
C ASN A 62 28.26 -35.75 26.01
N PRO A 63 27.56 -35.66 27.15
CA PRO A 63 26.53 -34.72 27.62
C PRO A 63 26.83 -34.24 29.07
N PHE A 64 26.13 -33.25 29.62
CA PHE A 64 25.98 -33.16 31.09
C PHE A 64 24.63 -32.56 31.48
N THR A 65 23.80 -33.42 32.07
CA THR A 65 22.65 -33.11 32.91
C THR A 65 23.11 -32.87 34.35
N SER A 66 22.46 -31.95 35.06
CA SER A 66 21.80 -32.24 36.36
C SER A 66 21.24 -31.00 37.04
N ALA A 67 20.09 -31.23 37.66
CA ALA A 67 19.25 -30.32 38.43
C ALA A 67 19.82 -29.99 39.81
N ALA A 68 19.28 -28.92 40.45
CA ALA A 68 18.80 -28.97 41.84
C ALA A 68 18.02 -27.71 42.22
N LEU A 69 16.90 -27.95 42.87
CA LEU A 69 16.05 -27.04 43.63
C LEU A 69 16.76 -26.49 44.87
N LEU A 70 16.39 -25.29 45.34
CA LEU A 70 16.14 -25.04 46.76
C LEU A 70 15.35 -23.74 46.99
N SER A 71 14.31 -23.91 47.80
CA SER A 71 13.33 -22.95 48.26
C SER A 71 13.88 -22.01 49.34
N ALA A 72 13.42 -20.76 49.38
CA ALA A 72 13.35 -19.98 50.62
C ALA A 72 12.18 -19.00 50.56
N ALA A 73 11.34 -19.09 51.59
CA ALA A 73 10.12 -18.33 51.81
C ALA A 73 10.40 -16.88 52.20
N ILE A 74 9.63 -15.93 51.65
CA ILE A 74 9.44 -14.60 52.25
C ILE A 74 7.97 -14.16 52.08
N SER A 75 7.32 -14.09 53.24
CA SER A 75 6.25 -13.19 53.71
C SER A 75 5.21 -12.62 52.74
N LEU A 76 3.95 -12.97 53.03
CA LEU A 76 2.75 -12.23 52.63
C LEU A 76 2.82 -10.78 53.16
N THR A 77 2.82 -9.82 52.22
CA THR A 77 2.20 -8.51 52.42
C THR A 77 1.36 -8.18 51.20
N ILE A 78 0.06 -8.06 51.42
CA ILE A 78 -0.97 -7.74 50.44
C ILE A 78 -0.84 -6.25 50.08
N LEU A 79 -0.38 -5.96 48.88
CA LEU A 79 -0.62 -4.70 48.19
C LEU A 79 -0.78 -5.01 46.69
N SER A 80 -2.02 -4.96 46.22
CA SER A 80 -2.39 -5.12 44.82
C SER A 80 -1.83 -3.97 43.99
N PRO A 81 -1.03 -4.20 42.94
CA PRO A 81 -0.98 -3.27 41.82
C PRO A 81 -2.21 -3.52 40.96
N LEU A 82 -2.93 -2.46 40.60
CA LEU A 82 -3.84 -2.49 39.45
C LEU A 82 -3.00 -2.87 38.23
N THR A 83 -3.00 -4.14 37.87
CA THR A 83 -2.68 -4.57 36.51
C THR A 83 -3.83 -4.08 35.64
N THR A 84 -3.59 -3.00 34.89
CA THR A 84 -4.35 -2.70 33.68
C THR A 84 -4.19 -3.88 32.74
N LEU A 85 -5.15 -4.81 32.80
CA LEU A 85 -5.37 -5.81 31.77
C LEU A 85 -5.58 -5.04 30.46
N ALA A 86 -4.57 -5.05 29.60
CA ALA A 86 -4.79 -4.84 28.18
C ALA A 86 -5.83 -5.89 27.77
N SER A 87 -7.03 -5.44 27.43
CA SER A 87 -8.07 -6.32 26.94
C SER A 87 -7.61 -6.89 25.61
N GLU A 88 -7.18 -8.15 25.61
CA GLU A 88 -7.07 -8.94 24.40
C GLU A 88 -8.46 -9.02 23.78
N THR A 89 -8.67 -8.29 22.68
CA THR A 89 -9.91 -8.35 21.93
C THR A 89 -10.03 -9.71 21.27
N THR A 90 -11.12 -10.39 21.54
CA THR A 90 -11.44 -11.67 20.88
C THR A 90 -11.71 -11.47 19.38
N PRO A 91 -11.57 -12.50 18.52
CA PRO A 91 -11.87 -12.38 17.09
C PRO A 91 -13.28 -11.84 16.78
N GLN A 92 -14.26 -12.15 17.64
CA GLN A 92 -15.62 -11.60 17.57
C GLN A 92 -15.67 -10.08 17.85
N GLN A 93 -14.78 -9.53 18.67
CA GLN A 93 -14.70 -8.10 18.96
C GLN A 93 -14.00 -7.31 17.85
N GLN A 94 -13.04 -7.88 17.13
CA GLN A 94 -12.51 -7.25 15.91
C GLN A 94 -13.53 -7.30 14.76
N GLN A 95 -14.31 -8.36 14.63
CA GLN A 95 -15.38 -8.43 13.64
C GLN A 95 -16.50 -7.41 13.94
N GLN A 96 -16.79 -7.14 15.22
CA GLN A 96 -17.64 -6.03 15.67
C GLN A 96 -17.01 -4.64 15.45
N GLN A 97 -15.68 -4.52 15.40
CA GLN A 97 -15.00 -3.24 15.12
C GLN A 97 -15.24 -2.74 13.68
N TYR A 98 -15.50 -3.68 12.75
CA TYR A 98 -15.78 -3.41 11.35
C TYR A 98 -17.28 -3.46 10.97
N ASP A 99 -18.16 -3.78 11.91
CA ASP A 99 -19.61 -3.56 11.86
C ASP A 99 -19.93 -2.05 12.02
N GLY A 100 -21.02 -1.58 11.43
CA GLY A 100 -21.53 -0.22 11.67
C GLY A 100 -21.17 0.78 10.58
N PHE A 101 -20.89 0.37 9.34
CA PHE A 101 -20.76 1.32 8.22
C PHE A 101 -22.02 2.17 8.07
N ALA A 102 -23.21 1.59 8.23
CA ALA A 102 -24.47 2.33 8.20
C ALA A 102 -24.56 3.38 9.32
N SER A 103 -24.13 3.03 10.53
CA SER A 103 -24.05 3.95 11.67
C SER A 103 -23.01 5.04 11.44
N TYR A 104 -21.81 4.69 10.98
CA TYR A 104 -20.74 5.62 10.62
C TYR A 104 -21.16 6.59 9.51
N ALA A 105 -21.76 6.09 8.44
CA ALA A 105 -22.26 6.89 7.33
C ALA A 105 -23.36 7.86 7.80
N LYS A 106 -24.23 7.42 8.71
CA LYS A 106 -25.26 8.27 9.31
C LYS A 106 -24.68 9.33 10.26
N GLU A 107 -23.73 8.97 11.11
CA GLU A 107 -23.03 9.87 12.04
C GLU A 107 -22.25 10.95 11.29
N ASN A 108 -21.58 10.56 10.21
CA ASN A 108 -20.77 11.45 9.36
C ASN A 108 -21.57 12.09 8.21
N LYS A 109 -22.90 11.87 8.15
CA LYS A 109 -23.80 12.42 7.14
C LYS A 109 -23.32 12.18 5.70
N MET A 110 -22.78 10.99 5.43
CA MET A 110 -22.33 10.62 4.10
C MET A 110 -23.49 10.67 3.11
N GLU A 111 -23.25 11.28 1.95
CA GLU A 111 -24.18 11.22 0.84
C GLU A 111 -24.32 9.79 0.34
N GLN A 112 -25.48 9.42 -0.19
CA GLN A 112 -25.69 8.09 -0.74
C GLN A 112 -25.02 7.97 -2.12
N SER A 113 -24.34 6.85 -2.33
CA SER A 113 -23.79 6.50 -3.65
C SER A 113 -24.90 6.33 -4.69
N ASP A 114 -24.65 6.80 -5.92
CA ASP A 114 -25.56 6.66 -7.05
C ASP A 114 -25.35 5.31 -7.76
N VAL A 115 -26.18 4.34 -7.41
CA VAL A 115 -26.18 3.01 -8.02
C VAL A 115 -26.46 3.06 -9.53
N SER A 116 -27.29 4.01 -9.98
CA SER A 116 -27.58 4.16 -11.41
C SER A 116 -26.34 4.65 -12.16
N CYS A 117 -25.50 5.46 -11.52
CA CYS A 117 -24.22 5.89 -12.07
C CYS A 117 -23.26 4.71 -12.29
N PHE A 118 -23.21 3.71 -11.39
CA PHE A 118 -22.36 2.52 -11.57
C PHE A 118 -22.68 1.80 -12.88
N ILE A 119 -23.96 1.69 -13.22
CA ILE A 119 -24.43 0.98 -14.41
C ILE A 119 -24.29 1.86 -15.66
N ASN A 120 -24.65 3.14 -15.57
CA ASN A 120 -24.77 4.01 -16.74
C ASN A 120 -23.47 4.71 -17.13
N LYS A 121 -22.58 5.00 -16.18
CA LYS A 121 -21.31 5.72 -16.40
C LYS A 121 -20.11 4.80 -16.30
N CYS A 122 -20.14 3.90 -15.31
CA CYS A 122 -19.05 2.96 -15.04
C CYS A 122 -19.41 1.50 -15.34
N GLY A 123 -20.37 1.27 -16.25
CA GLY A 123 -20.97 -0.05 -16.46
C GLY A 123 -19.97 -1.11 -16.93
N VAL A 124 -18.98 -0.73 -17.74
CA VAL A 124 -17.93 -1.63 -18.21
C VAL A 124 -17.03 -2.06 -17.06
N GLN A 125 -16.53 -1.10 -16.29
CA GLN A 125 -15.67 -1.33 -15.13
C GLN A 125 -16.42 -2.11 -14.04
N THR A 126 -17.69 -1.77 -13.80
CA THR A 126 -18.57 -2.48 -12.86
C THR A 126 -18.75 -3.93 -13.31
N LYS A 127 -19.04 -4.18 -14.59
CA LYS A 127 -19.15 -5.56 -15.08
C LYS A 127 -17.85 -6.33 -14.91
N ALA A 128 -16.70 -5.72 -15.21
CA ALA A 128 -15.39 -6.35 -15.07
C ALA A 128 -15.12 -6.71 -13.60
N LEU A 129 -15.28 -5.74 -12.68
CA LEU A 129 -15.13 -5.92 -11.24
C LEU A 129 -15.99 -7.09 -10.72
N PHE A 130 -17.27 -7.12 -11.07
CA PHE A 130 -18.20 -8.15 -10.57
C PHE A 130 -18.04 -9.51 -11.27
N SER A 131 -17.29 -9.56 -12.37
CA SER A 131 -16.87 -10.83 -13.00
C SER A 131 -15.58 -11.37 -12.36
N ASN A 132 -14.92 -10.57 -11.53
CA ASN A 132 -13.69 -10.91 -10.83
C ASN A 132 -13.95 -11.09 -9.32
N PRO A 133 -13.88 -12.33 -8.78
CA PRO A 133 -14.16 -12.57 -7.36
C PRO A 133 -13.24 -11.76 -6.44
N ARG A 134 -12.01 -11.50 -6.88
CA ARG A 134 -11.04 -10.69 -6.14
C ARG A 134 -11.46 -9.23 -6.09
N GLY A 135 -11.90 -8.66 -7.20
CA GLY A 135 -12.40 -7.28 -7.26
C GLY A 135 -13.55 -7.05 -6.28
N ILE A 136 -14.50 -8.00 -6.20
CA ILE A 136 -15.59 -7.94 -5.23
C ILE A 136 -15.06 -8.01 -3.79
N LYS A 137 -14.03 -8.82 -3.52
CA LYS A 137 -13.42 -8.93 -2.18
C LYS A 137 -12.72 -7.64 -1.81
N GLY A 138 -12.02 -7.02 -2.77
CA GLY A 138 -11.39 -5.72 -2.64
C GLY A 138 -12.39 -4.64 -2.26
N VAL A 139 -13.47 -4.46 -3.04
CA VAL A 139 -14.50 -3.45 -2.72
C VAL A 139 -15.16 -3.72 -1.37
N SER A 140 -15.47 -4.98 -1.06
CA SER A 140 -16.07 -5.33 0.24
C SER A 140 -15.11 -5.06 1.41
N CYS A 141 -13.82 -5.36 1.23
CA CYS A 141 -12.78 -5.11 2.22
C CYS A 141 -12.58 -3.62 2.46
N LEU A 142 -12.33 -2.85 1.40
CA LEU A 142 -12.23 -1.38 1.42
C LEU A 142 -13.45 -0.78 2.10
N GLY A 143 -14.59 -1.41 1.85
CA GLY A 143 -15.83 -0.92 2.35
C GLY A 143 -16.02 -1.02 3.86
N ARG A 144 -15.37 -2.01 4.47
CA ARG A 144 -15.33 -2.16 5.92
C ARG A 144 -14.32 -1.20 6.55
N CYS A 145 -13.31 -0.74 5.82
CA CYS A 145 -12.28 0.16 6.35
C CYS A 145 -12.80 1.55 6.75
N LYS A 146 -13.99 1.97 6.28
CA LYS A 146 -14.57 3.30 6.62
C LYS A 146 -13.62 4.48 6.32
N GLY A 147 -12.71 4.33 5.37
CA GLY A 147 -11.70 5.33 5.01
C GLY A 147 -10.40 5.29 5.84
N GLU A 148 -10.24 4.30 6.72
CA GLU A 148 -9.01 4.09 7.46
C GLU A 148 -7.91 3.54 6.52
N GLN A 149 -6.77 4.22 6.49
CA GLN A 149 -5.75 4.08 5.46
C GLN A 149 -4.94 2.79 5.60
N SER A 150 -4.58 2.38 6.81
CA SER A 150 -3.83 1.14 7.03
C SER A 150 -4.66 -0.10 6.65
N CYS A 151 -5.97 -0.08 6.96
CA CYS A 151 -6.93 -1.06 6.49
C CYS A 151 -7.05 -1.05 4.97
N ALA A 152 -7.18 0.12 4.34
CA ALA A 152 -7.30 0.23 2.89
C ALA A 152 -6.06 -0.33 2.18
N THR A 153 -4.86 0.05 2.62
CA THR A 153 -3.59 -0.49 2.10
C THR A 153 -3.51 -2.00 2.22
N ARG A 154 -3.98 -2.57 3.35
CA ARG A 154 -4.06 -4.03 3.49
C ARG A 154 -5.05 -4.67 2.52
N CYS A 155 -6.22 -4.06 2.32
CA CYS A 155 -7.18 -4.54 1.32
C CYS A 155 -6.60 -4.52 -0.10
N PHE A 156 -5.84 -3.49 -0.46
CA PHE A 156 -5.15 -3.45 -1.76
C PHE A 156 -4.03 -4.46 -1.85
N ALA A 157 -3.26 -4.66 -0.77
CA ALA A 157 -2.21 -5.67 -0.74
C ALA A 157 -2.78 -7.10 -0.90
N GLU A 158 -3.94 -7.38 -0.32
CA GLU A 158 -4.57 -8.70 -0.35
C GLU A 158 -5.45 -8.95 -1.58
N PHE A 159 -6.16 -7.93 -2.06
CA PHE A 159 -7.21 -8.04 -3.09
C PHE A 159 -7.07 -7.05 -4.25
N GLY A 160 -5.96 -6.32 -4.34
CA GLY A 160 -5.68 -5.41 -5.45
C GLY A 160 -5.80 -6.10 -6.82
N SER A 161 -6.31 -5.38 -7.82
CA SER A 161 -6.41 -5.86 -9.19
C SER A 161 -6.69 -4.70 -10.15
N GLU A 162 -6.34 -4.87 -11.42
CA GLU A 162 -6.63 -3.86 -12.46
C GLU A 162 -8.13 -3.54 -12.58
N ASP A 163 -9.00 -4.56 -12.41
CA ASP A 163 -10.45 -4.37 -12.42
C ASP A 163 -10.93 -3.50 -11.24
N LEU A 164 -10.34 -3.69 -10.06
CA LEU A 164 -10.62 -2.87 -8.87
C LEU A 164 -10.17 -1.43 -9.09
N ASP A 165 -8.94 -1.23 -9.55
CA ASP A 165 -8.37 0.09 -9.79
C ASP A 165 -9.16 0.85 -10.86
N ALA A 166 -9.53 0.19 -11.96
CA ALA A 166 -10.36 0.79 -13.01
C ALA A 166 -11.76 1.17 -12.50
N TRP A 167 -12.35 0.33 -11.64
CA TRP A 167 -13.63 0.63 -11.03
C TRP A 167 -13.56 1.81 -10.06
N LEU A 168 -12.55 1.87 -9.20
CA LEU A 168 -12.35 2.99 -8.27
C LEU A 168 -12.08 4.30 -9.02
N SER A 169 -11.23 4.28 -10.05
CA SER A 169 -11.00 5.44 -10.92
C SER A 169 -12.30 5.96 -11.53
N CYS A 170 -13.12 5.08 -12.10
CA CYS A 170 -14.37 5.52 -12.71
C CYS A 170 -15.38 6.04 -11.67
N THR A 171 -15.56 5.30 -10.57
CA THR A 171 -16.68 5.53 -9.63
C THR A 171 -16.39 6.56 -8.55
N ILE A 172 -15.14 6.75 -8.13
CA ILE A 172 -14.77 7.73 -7.11
C ILE A 172 -14.23 9.00 -7.76
N GLU A 173 -13.28 8.86 -8.69
CA GLU A 173 -12.54 9.99 -9.25
C GLU A 173 -13.28 10.66 -10.41
N GLU A 174 -13.72 9.89 -11.42
CA GLU A 174 -14.20 10.46 -12.70
C GLU A 174 -15.68 10.84 -12.69
N ASN A 175 -16.54 10.00 -12.11
CA ASN A 175 -17.99 10.18 -12.16
C ASN A 175 -18.62 10.36 -10.78
N GLU A 176 -17.84 10.24 -9.70
CA GLU A 176 -18.28 10.44 -8.32
C GLU A 176 -19.57 9.66 -7.97
N CYS A 177 -19.72 8.48 -8.57
CA CYS A 177 -20.83 7.58 -8.32
C CYS A 177 -20.81 7.09 -6.86
N VAL A 178 -19.61 6.79 -6.31
CA VAL A 178 -19.43 6.48 -4.89
C VAL A 178 -19.17 7.79 -4.15
N LYS A 179 -19.96 8.06 -3.12
CA LYS A 179 -19.80 9.26 -2.29
C LYS A 179 -18.88 8.96 -1.11
N VAL A 180 -17.65 9.44 -1.22
CA VAL A 180 -16.68 9.46 -0.11
C VAL A 180 -16.69 10.85 0.54
N PRO A 181 -16.39 10.98 1.85
CA PRO A 181 -16.12 12.28 2.45
C PRO A 181 -14.97 12.94 1.69
N LYS A 182 -15.22 14.13 1.16
CA LYS A 182 -14.21 14.91 0.45
C LYS A 182 -13.68 16.01 1.34
N ASN A 183 -12.38 16.21 1.27
CA ASN A 183 -11.75 17.40 1.79
C ASN A 183 -11.04 18.11 0.63
N ASN A 184 -11.64 19.21 0.19
CA ASN A 184 -11.12 20.02 -0.92
C ASN A 184 -10.19 21.14 -0.42
N ASP A 185 -10.00 21.28 0.90
CA ASP A 185 -9.04 22.22 1.46
C ASP A 185 -7.65 21.60 1.46
N ASN A 186 -6.91 21.83 0.36
CA ASN A 186 -5.53 21.39 0.20
C ASN A 186 -4.52 22.49 0.59
N SER A 187 -4.94 23.47 1.40
CA SER A 187 -4.08 24.60 1.76
C SER A 187 -2.84 24.20 2.55
N ALA A 188 -2.90 23.06 3.27
CA ALA A 188 -1.78 22.52 4.04
C ALA A 188 -0.54 22.23 3.18
N GLU A 189 -0.73 21.84 1.91
CA GLU A 189 0.36 21.56 0.97
C GLU A 189 1.12 22.80 0.54
N ASN A 190 0.46 23.96 0.61
CA ASN A 190 1.07 25.24 0.26
C ASN A 190 2.02 25.76 1.36
N VAL A 191 2.06 25.10 2.51
CA VAL A 191 2.93 25.46 3.63
C VAL A 191 4.17 24.57 3.60
N GLY A 192 5.28 25.09 3.09
CA GLY A 192 6.57 24.40 3.10
C GLY A 192 7.32 24.49 4.43
N TYR A 193 8.56 23.99 4.44
CA TYR A 193 9.47 24.08 5.58
C TYR A 193 10.53 25.16 5.34
N SER A 194 10.78 26.00 6.36
CA SER A 194 11.79 27.06 6.26
C SER A 194 13.22 26.49 6.11
N SER A 195 13.46 25.30 6.65
CA SER A 195 14.74 24.59 6.64
C SER A 195 14.99 23.74 5.38
N THR A 196 14.03 23.67 4.43
CA THR A 196 14.23 22.92 3.18
C THR A 196 15.47 23.41 2.45
N ILE A 197 16.30 22.47 2.00
CA ILE A 197 17.50 22.78 1.21
C ILE A 197 17.11 23.54 -0.06
N LYS A 198 17.83 24.62 -0.36
CA LYS A 198 17.49 25.51 -1.50
C LYS A 198 18.15 25.10 -2.81
N LYS A 199 19.19 24.29 -2.73
CA LYS A 199 19.87 23.68 -3.87
C LYS A 199 19.96 22.20 -3.60
N PHE A 200 19.52 21.41 -4.55
CA PHE A 200 19.53 19.96 -4.46
C PHE A 200 20.08 19.39 -5.75
N ASP A 201 21.03 18.46 -5.63
CA ASP A 201 21.55 17.71 -6.76
C ASP A 201 20.84 16.35 -6.84
N PRO A 202 19.95 16.13 -7.82
CA PRO A 202 19.17 14.89 -7.94
C PRO A 202 20.02 13.67 -8.21
N THR A 203 21.26 13.82 -8.69
CA THR A 203 22.17 12.67 -8.86
C THR A 203 22.47 11.97 -7.54
N THR A 204 22.43 12.72 -6.43
CA THR A 204 22.70 12.18 -5.09
C THR A 204 21.58 11.28 -4.58
N LEU A 205 20.41 11.26 -5.25
CA LEU A 205 19.29 10.40 -4.91
C LEU A 205 19.29 9.09 -5.70
N VAL A 206 20.00 9.01 -6.82
CA VAL A 206 20.01 7.86 -7.72
C VAL A 206 20.44 6.56 -7.00
N GLY A 207 19.81 5.46 -7.41
CA GLY A 207 19.99 4.12 -6.87
C GLY A 207 19.05 3.81 -5.71
N LYS A 208 19.32 2.69 -5.04
CA LYS A 208 18.48 2.17 -3.97
C LYS A 208 18.72 2.90 -2.63
N TRP A 209 17.64 3.14 -1.91
CA TRP A 209 17.57 3.67 -0.55
C TRP A 209 16.55 2.87 0.27
N TYR A 210 16.80 2.71 1.56
CA TYR A 210 15.85 2.11 2.50
C TYR A 210 15.20 3.21 3.33
N LYS A 211 13.88 3.16 3.51
CA LYS A 211 13.23 3.98 4.55
C LYS A 211 13.52 3.31 5.88
N THR A 212 14.22 4.02 6.75
CA THR A 212 14.77 3.45 8.00
C THR A 212 14.02 3.89 9.24
N ASP A 213 13.51 5.11 9.25
CA ASP A 213 12.73 5.66 10.33
C ASP A 213 11.62 6.54 9.73
N GLY A 214 10.41 6.48 10.28
CA GLY A 214 9.22 7.16 9.75
C GLY A 214 8.37 7.80 10.84
N LEU A 215 7.67 8.88 10.53
CA LEU A 215 6.89 9.66 11.50
C LEU A 215 5.40 9.30 11.46
N ASN A 216 4.84 9.06 10.27
CA ASN A 216 3.41 8.77 10.13
C ASN A 216 3.15 7.26 10.07
N PRO A 217 2.45 6.67 11.06
CA PRO A 217 2.20 5.23 11.09
C PRO A 217 1.35 4.70 9.94
N ASN A 218 0.56 5.57 9.29
CA ASN A 218 -0.33 5.15 8.19
C ASN A 218 0.38 5.04 6.84
N TYR A 219 1.51 5.73 6.67
CA TYR A 219 2.17 5.88 5.36
C TYR A 219 3.67 5.54 5.39
N ASP A 220 4.33 5.67 6.54
CA ASP A 220 5.79 5.52 6.65
C ASP A 220 6.25 4.18 7.23
N LEU A 221 5.38 3.43 7.93
CA LEU A 221 5.81 2.30 8.78
C LEU A 221 5.52 0.92 8.18
N PHE A 222 5.73 0.77 6.88
CA PHE A 222 5.64 -0.54 6.24
C PHE A 222 6.95 -1.31 6.35
N ASP A 223 6.85 -2.63 6.54
CA ASP A 223 8.02 -3.50 6.61
C ASP A 223 8.75 -3.54 5.26
N CYS A 224 10.06 -3.78 5.28
CA CYS A 224 10.87 -4.02 4.09
C CYS A 224 10.73 -2.93 3.02
N GLN A 225 10.91 -1.70 3.43
CA GLN A 225 10.62 -0.56 2.60
C GLN A 225 11.89 -0.03 1.92
N SER A 226 11.83 0.09 0.60
CA SER A 226 12.91 0.69 -0.17
C SER A 226 12.39 1.42 -1.39
N ASN A 227 13.13 2.44 -1.79
CA ASN A 227 12.89 3.21 -3.01
C ASN A 227 14.15 3.16 -3.87
N THR A 228 13.98 2.97 -5.18
CA THR A 228 15.07 3.00 -6.16
C THR A 228 14.79 4.11 -7.14
N PHE A 229 15.72 5.04 -7.27
CA PHE A 229 15.58 6.20 -8.13
C PHE A 229 16.47 6.07 -9.35
N GLU A 230 15.91 6.37 -10.51
CA GLU A 230 16.63 6.46 -11.78
C GLU A 230 16.19 7.76 -12.49
N PHE A 231 17.02 8.31 -13.36
CA PHE A 231 16.58 9.43 -14.19
C PHE A 231 15.50 8.95 -15.16
N SER A 232 14.48 9.78 -15.35
CA SER A 232 13.45 9.43 -16.34
C SER A 232 14.08 9.33 -17.72
N SER A 233 13.58 8.41 -18.55
CA SER A 233 14.09 8.23 -19.92
C SER A 233 14.11 9.52 -20.74
N THR A 234 13.15 10.41 -20.51
CA THR A 234 13.04 11.75 -21.11
C THR A 234 14.12 12.70 -20.59
N SER A 235 14.39 12.69 -19.28
CA SER A 235 15.44 13.49 -18.64
C SER A 235 16.82 13.09 -19.13
N ASP A 236 17.11 11.79 -19.20
CA ASP A 236 18.37 11.26 -19.71
C ASP A 236 18.57 11.60 -21.18
N ALA A 237 17.55 11.42 -22.02
CA ALA A 237 17.63 11.73 -23.45
C ALA A 237 17.93 13.22 -23.72
N ASN A 238 17.43 14.10 -22.86
CA ASN A 238 17.59 15.55 -23.01
C ASN A 238 18.76 16.13 -22.21
N ASN A 239 19.55 15.29 -21.51
CA ASN A 239 20.56 15.71 -20.52
C ASN A 239 20.02 16.72 -19.50
N ASN A 240 18.72 16.67 -19.21
CA ASN A 240 18.06 17.53 -18.25
C ASN A 240 17.72 16.68 -17.03
N ARG A 241 18.49 16.79 -15.95
CA ARG A 241 18.33 15.99 -14.72
C ARG A 241 17.16 16.49 -13.84
N GLY A 242 16.03 16.79 -14.48
CA GLY A 242 14.89 17.44 -13.85
C GLY A 242 13.79 16.48 -13.40
N GLU A 243 13.82 15.22 -13.84
CA GLU A 243 12.81 14.23 -13.48
C GLU A 243 13.47 12.88 -13.13
N LEU A 244 12.85 12.17 -12.19
CA LEU A 244 13.26 10.85 -11.73
C LEU A 244 12.08 9.89 -11.79
N ASP A 245 12.32 8.65 -12.18
CA ASP A 245 11.38 7.55 -11.95
C ASP A 245 11.77 6.86 -10.63
N MET A 246 10.80 6.74 -9.73
CA MET A 246 10.96 6.14 -8.41
C MET A 246 10.24 4.79 -8.36
N GLY A 247 11.00 3.70 -8.28
CA GLY A 247 10.48 2.39 -7.93
C GLY A 247 10.32 2.26 -6.41
N ILE A 248 9.13 1.90 -5.95
CA ILE A 248 8.78 1.74 -4.55
C ILE A 248 8.58 0.26 -4.27
N PHE A 249 9.13 -0.22 -3.16
CA PHE A 249 8.89 -1.58 -2.66
C PHE A 249 8.61 -1.55 -1.17
N PHE A 250 7.60 -2.29 -0.72
CA PHE A 250 7.29 -2.50 0.68
C PHE A 250 6.51 -3.79 0.91
N ARG A 251 6.48 -4.25 2.15
CA ARG A 251 5.68 -5.38 2.61
C ARG A 251 4.57 -4.93 3.52
N VAL A 252 3.40 -5.54 3.33
CA VAL A 252 2.26 -5.39 4.23
C VAL A 252 2.11 -6.69 5.01
N PRO A 253 2.24 -6.68 6.35
CA PRO A 253 2.10 -7.88 7.14
C PRO A 253 0.63 -8.30 7.22
N ARG A 254 0.38 -9.61 7.13
CA ARG A 254 -0.90 -10.20 7.50
C ARG A 254 -0.90 -10.44 9.00
N PRO A 255 -1.95 -10.02 9.74
CA PRO A 255 -1.98 -10.24 11.18
C PRO A 255 -1.87 -11.74 11.53
N PRO A 256 -1.13 -12.11 12.60
CA PRO A 256 -0.95 -13.51 13.00
C PRO A 256 -2.25 -14.27 13.23
N GLU A 257 -3.29 -13.60 13.72
CA GLU A 257 -4.63 -14.15 13.96
C GLU A 257 -5.33 -14.61 12.68
N TYR A 258 -4.92 -14.08 11.51
CA TYR A 258 -5.40 -14.51 10.21
C TYR A 258 -4.41 -15.46 9.50
N GLY A 259 -3.41 -16.00 10.22
CA GLY A 259 -2.45 -16.97 9.68
C GLY A 259 -1.08 -16.38 9.33
N GLY A 260 -0.85 -15.10 9.60
CA GLY A 260 0.46 -14.47 9.40
C GLY A 260 0.92 -14.42 7.94
N GLY A 261 2.18 -14.08 7.73
CA GLY A 261 2.77 -13.86 6.40
C GLY A 261 2.74 -12.40 5.97
N TYR A 262 3.02 -12.13 4.71
CA TYR A 262 3.10 -10.78 4.16
C TYR A 262 2.75 -10.75 2.68
N TRP A 263 2.34 -9.58 2.19
CA TRP A 263 2.24 -9.27 0.76
C TRP A 263 3.35 -8.31 0.37
N GLU A 264 3.97 -8.54 -0.77
CA GLU A 264 4.92 -7.63 -1.41
C GLU A 264 4.17 -6.69 -2.34
N ASN A 265 4.52 -5.41 -2.27
CA ASN A 265 3.96 -4.37 -3.09
C ASN A 265 5.10 -3.66 -3.80
N SER A 266 4.93 -3.48 -5.11
CA SER A 266 5.85 -2.76 -5.97
C SER A 266 5.07 -1.73 -6.78
N LEU A 267 5.48 -0.48 -6.71
CA LEU A 267 4.84 0.64 -7.41
C LEU A 267 5.91 1.47 -8.12
N THR A 268 5.49 2.27 -9.08
CA THR A 268 6.36 3.25 -9.74
C THR A 268 5.68 4.61 -9.72
N GLU A 269 6.44 5.63 -9.36
CA GLU A 269 6.03 7.03 -9.38
C GLU A 269 6.99 7.85 -10.22
N HIS A 270 6.47 8.92 -10.81
CA HIS A 270 7.26 9.88 -11.56
C HIS A 270 7.43 11.15 -10.72
N MET A 271 8.68 11.57 -10.51
CA MET A 271 9.06 12.68 -9.65
C MET A 271 9.60 13.83 -10.50
N VAL A 272 9.12 15.05 -10.27
CA VAL A 272 9.65 16.28 -10.86
C VAL A 272 10.49 17.01 -9.82
N VAL A 273 11.75 17.27 -10.12
CA VAL A 273 12.72 17.91 -9.22
C VAL A 273 12.67 19.43 -9.39
N ASP A 274 11.74 20.09 -8.69
CA ASP A 274 11.56 21.55 -8.77
C ASP A 274 12.83 22.34 -8.45
N ALA A 275 13.68 21.83 -7.54
CA ALA A 275 14.95 22.46 -7.21
C ALA A 275 15.94 22.52 -8.39
N ALA A 276 15.76 21.68 -9.43
CA ALA A 276 16.53 21.74 -10.66
C ALA A 276 16.06 22.84 -11.63
N PHE A 277 14.90 23.46 -11.36
CA PHE A 277 14.25 24.45 -12.22
C PHE A 277 14.10 25.81 -11.53
N PRO A 278 15.19 26.56 -11.27
CA PRO A 278 15.16 27.78 -10.46
C PRO A 278 14.33 28.94 -11.07
N ASN A 279 13.98 28.85 -12.35
CA ASN A 279 13.19 29.85 -13.07
C ASN A 279 11.67 29.55 -13.05
N VAL A 280 11.26 28.39 -12.53
CA VAL A 280 9.85 28.03 -12.38
C VAL A 280 9.37 28.48 -11.00
N PRO A 281 8.23 29.19 -10.89
CA PRO A 281 7.70 29.59 -9.59
C PRO A 281 7.49 28.37 -8.68
N ASN A 282 8.17 28.38 -7.53
CA ASN A 282 8.06 27.37 -6.49
C ASN A 282 7.74 28.06 -5.15
N PRO A 283 6.48 28.50 -4.96
CA PRO A 283 6.09 29.29 -3.80
C PRO A 283 6.14 28.51 -2.48
N THR A 284 6.01 27.18 -2.53
CA THR A 284 6.11 26.32 -1.35
C THR A 284 7.56 26.06 -0.95
N GLY A 285 8.50 26.22 -1.89
CA GLY A 285 9.91 25.91 -1.67
C GLY A 285 10.19 24.42 -1.58
N ARG A 286 9.30 23.57 -2.13
CA ARG A 286 9.49 22.11 -2.19
C ARG A 286 10.75 21.75 -2.99
N THR A 287 11.35 20.61 -2.68
CA THR A 287 12.50 20.11 -3.43
C THR A 287 12.07 19.39 -4.71
N MET A 288 10.98 18.62 -4.62
CA MET A 288 10.40 17.86 -5.71
C MET A 288 8.91 17.62 -5.45
N HIS A 289 8.17 17.18 -6.46
CA HIS A 289 6.79 16.73 -6.32
C HIS A 289 6.52 15.51 -7.19
N THR A 290 5.44 14.82 -6.88
CA THR A 290 4.85 13.77 -7.70
C THR A 290 3.34 13.90 -7.71
N GLU A 291 2.74 13.46 -8.81
CA GLU A 291 1.31 13.31 -8.94
C GLU A 291 1.03 12.07 -9.78
N GLY A 292 -0.10 11.43 -9.53
CA GLY A 292 -0.43 10.22 -10.27
C GLY A 292 -1.67 9.53 -9.76
N LYS A 293 -1.78 8.26 -10.14
CA LYS A 293 -2.84 7.36 -9.67
C LYS A 293 -2.22 6.16 -8.98
N MET A 294 -2.66 5.90 -7.76
CA MET A 294 -2.31 4.70 -7.00
C MET A 294 -3.62 3.97 -6.66
N TYR A 295 -3.70 2.68 -6.97
CA TYR A 295 -4.91 1.87 -6.77
C TYR A 295 -6.18 2.48 -7.41
N GLY A 296 -6.01 3.15 -8.55
CA GLY A 296 -7.09 3.86 -9.24
C GLY A 296 -7.49 5.23 -8.65
N LEU A 297 -6.84 5.66 -7.56
CA LEU A 297 -7.14 6.92 -6.86
C LEU A 297 -6.07 7.97 -7.15
N ASN A 298 -6.48 9.22 -7.34
CA ASN A 298 -5.54 10.31 -7.61
C ASN A 298 -4.82 10.75 -6.33
N PHE A 299 -3.55 11.11 -6.48
CA PHE A 299 -2.78 11.76 -5.41
C PHE A 299 -1.87 12.85 -5.98
N ASN A 300 -1.54 13.81 -5.13
CA ASN A 300 -0.47 14.78 -5.33
C ASN A 300 0.37 14.82 -4.07
N GLU A 301 1.69 14.94 -4.20
CA GLU A 301 2.58 15.00 -3.05
C GLU A 301 3.79 15.90 -3.32
N ASN A 302 4.07 16.80 -2.38
CA ASN A 302 5.24 17.65 -2.37
C ASN A 302 6.27 17.08 -1.39
N TRP A 303 7.52 16.97 -1.82
CA TRP A 303 8.64 16.50 -0.99
C TRP A 303 9.59 17.65 -0.67
N TYR A 304 10.04 17.66 0.58
CA TYR A 304 10.95 18.64 1.14
C TYR A 304 12.16 17.90 1.71
N ILE A 305 13.33 18.06 1.10
CA ILE A 305 14.58 17.55 1.68
C ILE A 305 15.02 18.52 2.78
N LEU A 306 14.97 18.07 4.02
CA LEU A 306 15.26 18.87 5.22
C LEU A 306 16.72 18.78 5.67
N GLY A 307 17.39 17.72 5.24
CA GLY A 307 18.82 17.49 5.49
C GLY A 307 19.32 16.33 4.65
N GLU A 308 20.60 16.38 4.30
CA GLU A 308 21.24 15.33 3.53
C GLU A 308 22.72 15.19 3.90
N SER A 309 23.23 13.97 3.71
CA SER A 309 24.66 13.69 3.56
C SER A 309 24.83 12.78 2.34
N ASN A 310 25.88 13.01 1.56
CA ASN A 310 26.30 12.12 0.48
C ASN A 310 27.41 11.14 0.92
N GLY A 311 27.80 11.15 2.20
CA GLY A 311 28.90 10.34 2.72
C GLY A 311 30.27 11.00 2.63
N GLU A 312 30.37 12.27 2.23
CA GLU A 312 31.62 13.03 2.34
C GLU A 312 31.92 13.34 3.82
N GLY A 313 33.07 12.89 4.30
CA GLY A 313 33.48 13.05 5.70
C GLY A 313 32.99 11.91 6.60
N ASP A 314 32.64 12.24 7.85
CA ASP A 314 32.33 11.26 8.90
C ASP A 314 30.83 10.91 9.02
N VAL A 315 29.97 11.53 8.20
CA VAL A 315 28.51 11.33 8.27
C VAL A 315 28.06 10.45 7.11
N PRO A 316 27.60 9.20 7.36
CA PRO A 316 27.13 8.30 6.31
C PRO A 316 26.00 8.90 5.46
N PRO A 317 25.79 8.43 4.22
CA PRO A 317 24.75 8.96 3.36
C PRO A 317 23.35 8.81 3.94
N PHE A 318 22.60 9.90 3.98
CA PHE A 318 21.19 9.92 4.39
C PHE A 318 20.42 11.03 3.66
N LYS A 319 19.09 10.90 3.61
CA LYS A 319 18.17 12.00 3.28
C LYS A 319 17.06 12.03 4.33
N LEU A 320 16.84 13.18 4.96
CA LEU A 320 15.64 13.43 5.76
C LEU A 320 14.61 14.11 4.86
N VAL A 321 13.49 13.44 4.63
CA VAL A 321 12.42 13.91 3.75
C VAL A 321 11.19 14.17 4.60
N ALA A 322 10.58 15.34 4.44
CA ALA A 322 9.19 15.57 4.84
C ALA A 322 8.33 15.66 3.59
N TYR A 323 7.08 15.24 3.69
CA TYR A 323 6.14 15.28 2.58
C TYR A 323 4.79 15.81 3.03
N LYS A 324 4.10 16.44 2.08
CA LYS A 324 2.72 16.89 2.21
C LYS A 324 2.00 16.58 0.93
N GLY A 325 0.96 15.78 1.03
CA GLY A 325 0.15 15.37 -0.09
C GLY A 325 -1.34 15.42 0.21
N HIS A 326 -2.13 15.13 -0.81
CA HIS A 326 -3.56 15.03 -0.70
C HIS A 326 -4.12 14.00 -1.67
N THR A 327 -5.25 13.44 -1.25
CA THR A 327 -6.17 12.70 -2.12
C THR A 327 -7.53 13.41 -2.09
N LEU A 328 -8.53 12.86 -2.77
CA LEU A 328 -9.91 13.32 -2.61
C LEU A 328 -10.40 13.32 -1.14
N GLN A 329 -9.87 12.42 -0.32
CA GLN A 329 -10.28 12.28 1.08
C GLN A 329 -9.59 13.27 2.02
N GLY A 330 -8.60 14.00 1.52
CA GLY A 330 -7.92 15.09 2.21
C GLY A 330 -6.41 14.98 2.25
N ASN A 331 -5.84 15.90 3.02
CA ASN A 331 -4.39 16.02 3.17
C ASN A 331 -3.83 14.91 4.05
N TYR A 332 -2.59 14.57 3.76
CA TYR A 332 -1.73 13.75 4.59
C TYR A 332 -0.33 14.35 4.61
N GLU A 333 0.38 14.13 5.70
CA GLU A 333 1.75 14.60 5.85
C GLU A 333 2.54 13.62 6.71
N GLY A 334 3.85 13.67 6.56
CA GLY A 334 4.76 12.84 7.33
C GLY A 334 6.20 13.18 7.04
N ALA A 335 7.08 12.35 7.58
CA ALA A 335 8.51 12.48 7.36
C ALA A 335 9.18 11.14 7.56
N PHE A 336 10.20 10.87 6.76
CA PHE A 336 10.99 9.64 6.87
C PHE A 336 12.46 9.89 6.56
N VAL A 337 13.29 8.94 6.97
CA VAL A 337 14.74 8.96 6.73
C VAL A 337 15.12 7.86 5.75
N TYR A 338 15.70 8.27 4.63
CA TYR A 338 16.41 7.36 3.74
C TYR A 338 17.85 7.15 4.20
N ALA A 339 18.31 5.90 4.17
CA ALA A 339 19.71 5.53 4.28
C ALA A 339 20.09 4.50 3.20
N LYS A 340 21.39 4.39 2.90
CA LYS A 340 21.91 3.35 1.99
C LYS A 340 21.91 1.95 2.64
N GLU A 341 21.87 1.91 3.96
CA GLU A 341 21.73 0.70 4.77
C GLU A 341 20.29 0.50 5.24
N ARG A 342 19.92 -0.75 5.55
CA ARG A 342 18.58 -1.13 6.04
C ARG A 342 18.22 -0.52 7.41
N ILE A 343 19.24 -0.06 8.13
CA ILE A 343 19.18 0.53 9.47
C ILE A 343 19.93 1.85 9.36
N LEU A 344 19.35 2.94 9.88
CA LEU A 344 20.04 4.23 9.91
C LEU A 344 21.38 4.09 10.65
N PRO A 345 22.52 4.38 10.00
CA PRO A 345 23.83 4.29 10.66
C PRO A 345 23.90 5.21 11.88
N LYS A 346 24.52 4.72 12.96
CA LYS A 346 24.61 5.47 14.24
C LYS A 346 25.24 6.84 14.08
N ASP A 347 26.25 6.96 13.22
CA ASP A 347 26.98 8.20 12.99
C ASP A 347 26.15 9.25 12.22
N ALA A 348 25.09 8.82 11.51
CA ALA A 348 24.15 9.73 10.84
C ALA A 348 23.06 10.30 11.79
N VAL A 349 22.79 9.63 12.92
CA VAL A 349 21.67 9.98 13.83
C VAL A 349 21.78 11.41 14.34
N GLY A 350 22.98 11.88 14.68
CA GLY A 350 23.20 13.26 15.16
C GLY A 350 22.79 14.31 14.11
N ALA A 351 23.23 14.12 12.86
CA ALA A 351 22.93 15.02 11.76
C ALA A 351 21.43 15.00 11.38
N VAL A 352 20.81 13.82 11.39
CA VAL A 352 19.36 13.67 11.16
C VAL A 352 18.56 14.39 12.24
N ARG A 353 18.90 14.21 13.52
CA ARG A 353 18.21 14.89 14.63
C ARG A 353 18.34 16.41 14.54
N GLU A 354 19.51 16.91 14.17
CA GLU A 354 19.73 18.34 13.97
C GLU A 354 18.87 18.88 12.81
N ALA A 355 18.83 18.16 11.68
CA ALA A 355 18.01 18.54 10.53
C ALA A 355 16.50 18.54 10.85
N ALA A 356 16.03 17.51 11.57
CA ALA A 356 14.65 17.43 12.05
C ALA A 356 14.30 18.61 12.96
N ALA A 357 15.15 18.90 13.96
CA ALA A 357 14.93 20.01 14.89
C ALA A 357 14.85 21.37 14.19
N ARG A 358 15.71 21.64 13.19
CA ARG A 358 15.63 22.87 12.38
C ARG A 358 14.33 23.00 11.60
N ALA A 359 13.71 21.87 11.25
CA ALA A 359 12.41 21.83 10.57
C ALA A 359 11.21 21.85 11.53
N GLY A 360 11.43 21.91 12.85
CA GLY A 360 10.36 21.81 13.84
C GLY A 360 9.85 20.38 14.05
N LEU A 361 10.59 19.36 13.60
CA LEU A 361 10.28 17.96 13.81
C LEU A 361 11.08 17.40 14.98
N ASN A 362 10.52 16.40 15.67
CA ASN A 362 11.19 15.68 16.74
C ASN A 362 11.61 14.29 16.26
N PHE A 363 12.91 14.05 16.08
CA PHE A 363 13.39 12.74 15.61
C PHE A 363 13.08 11.61 16.60
N ASP A 364 12.91 11.90 17.89
CA ASP A 364 12.59 10.87 18.89
C ASP A 364 11.13 10.38 18.79
N GLU A 365 10.29 11.03 17.98
CA GLU A 365 8.93 10.56 17.62
C GLU A 365 8.94 9.67 16.37
N PHE A 366 10.06 9.56 15.65
CA PHE A 366 10.16 8.67 14.51
C PHE A 366 10.24 7.22 15.00
N THR A 367 9.54 6.35 14.31
CA THR A 367 9.55 4.91 14.56
C THR A 367 10.49 4.22 13.58
N ARG A 368 11.34 3.34 14.11
CA ARG A 368 12.21 2.47 13.31
C ARG A 368 11.38 1.53 12.45
N ILE A 369 11.66 1.52 11.16
CA ILE A 369 11.05 0.61 10.19
C ILE A 369 11.78 -0.73 10.22
N ASP A 370 11.02 -1.84 10.22
CA ASP A 370 11.60 -3.19 10.16
C ASP A 370 12.02 -3.55 8.73
N ASN A 371 13.33 -3.48 8.47
CA ASN A 371 13.95 -3.89 7.22
C ASN A 371 14.73 -5.22 7.34
N THR A 372 14.41 -6.07 8.32
CA THR A 372 15.03 -7.40 8.44
C THR A 372 14.78 -8.26 7.19
N CYS A 373 13.56 -8.18 6.65
CA CYS A 373 13.13 -8.85 5.42
C CYS A 373 13.40 -10.34 5.39
N PRO A 374 12.78 -11.10 6.33
CA PRO A 374 12.85 -12.55 6.30
C PRO A 374 12.37 -13.08 4.95
N THR A 375 13.05 -14.11 4.45
CA THR A 375 12.77 -14.76 3.15
C THR A 375 12.33 -16.21 3.31
N GLU A 376 12.23 -16.69 4.55
CA GLU A 376 11.82 -18.05 4.91
C GLU A 376 10.35 -18.31 4.58
N GLN A 377 9.51 -17.28 4.73
CA GLN A 377 8.12 -17.30 4.29
C GLN A 377 8.03 -16.76 2.87
N LYS A 378 7.27 -17.44 2.01
CA LYS A 378 6.97 -16.90 0.68
C LYS A 378 5.93 -15.80 0.78
N SER A 379 6.04 -14.81 -0.10
CA SER A 379 5.01 -13.79 -0.21
C SER A 379 3.65 -14.40 -0.50
N LEU A 380 2.60 -13.80 0.07
CA LEU A 380 1.20 -14.09 -0.19
C LEU A 380 0.72 -13.39 -1.47
N ASN A 381 1.59 -13.00 -2.40
CA ASN A 381 1.13 -12.55 -3.72
C ASN A 381 0.80 -13.76 -4.61
N ASP A 382 -0.31 -13.68 -5.34
CA ASP A 382 -0.63 -14.59 -6.43
C ASP A 382 -0.07 -13.99 -7.73
N ALA A 383 1.01 -14.62 -8.22
CA ALA A 383 1.71 -14.21 -9.43
C ALA A 383 0.82 -14.16 -10.67
N SER A 384 -0.30 -14.90 -10.71
CA SER A 384 -1.23 -14.89 -11.84
C SER A 384 -2.13 -13.65 -11.88
N ALA A 385 -2.09 -12.82 -10.84
CA ALA A 385 -3.02 -11.73 -10.64
C ALA A 385 -2.34 -10.41 -10.20
N GLY A 386 -1.01 -10.32 -10.30
CA GLY A 386 -0.24 -9.15 -9.89
C GLY A 386 -0.07 -9.09 -8.37
N THR A 387 -0.75 -8.17 -7.70
CA THR A 387 -0.78 -8.03 -6.23
C THR A 387 -1.97 -8.82 -5.62
N GLY A 388 -1.84 -9.38 -4.40
CA GLY A 388 -2.94 -10.11 -3.69
C GLY A 388 -3.10 -11.62 -3.99
N THR A 389 -3.89 -12.39 -3.20
CA THR A 389 -3.90 -13.89 -3.24
C THR A 389 -5.22 -14.66 -3.42
N SER A 390 -6.41 -14.10 -3.15
CA SER A 390 -7.59 -14.95 -2.93
C SER A 390 -8.64 -14.93 -4.05
N THR A 391 -8.87 -16.08 -4.70
CA THR A 391 -9.95 -16.30 -5.69
C THR A 391 -11.04 -17.27 -5.21
N THR A 392 -10.89 -17.88 -4.03
CA THR A 392 -11.84 -18.88 -3.51
C THR A 392 -12.83 -18.23 -2.54
N ASP A 393 -14.13 -18.44 -2.79
CA ASP A 393 -15.32 -18.05 -1.99
C ASP A 393 -16.11 -16.85 -2.53
N TRP A 394 -17.10 -17.16 -3.38
CA TRP A 394 -18.07 -16.22 -3.96
C TRP A 394 -19.33 -16.01 -3.11
N VAL A 395 -19.65 -16.93 -2.19
CA VAL A 395 -21.01 -17.05 -1.63
C VAL A 395 -21.25 -16.08 -0.46
N ASP A 396 -20.24 -15.76 0.35
CA ASP A 396 -20.39 -14.86 1.51
C ASP A 396 -20.25 -13.36 1.18
N LEU A 397 -19.92 -13.04 -0.07
CA LEU A 397 -19.42 -11.71 -0.46
C LEU A 397 -20.49 -10.76 -1.01
N VAL A 398 -21.56 -11.32 -1.56
CA VAL A 398 -22.69 -10.55 -2.13
C VAL A 398 -23.75 -10.28 -1.08
N ILE A 399 -23.95 -11.19 -0.11
CA ILE A 399 -25.07 -11.17 0.85
C ILE A 399 -24.57 -11.11 2.31
N GLY A 400 -23.26 -11.09 2.56
CA GLY A 400 -22.66 -10.92 3.90
C GLY A 400 -22.55 -9.45 4.33
N GLU A 401 -22.47 -9.20 5.63
CA GLU A 401 -22.45 -7.85 6.22
C GLU A 401 -21.19 -7.08 5.79
N GLY A 402 -21.34 -5.89 5.23
CA GLY A 402 -20.27 -5.17 4.53
C GLY A 402 -19.92 -5.72 3.14
N GLY A 403 -20.76 -6.61 2.59
CA GLY A 403 -20.67 -7.04 1.19
C GLY A 403 -21.13 -5.93 0.22
N VAL A 404 -20.96 -6.16 -1.08
CA VAL A 404 -21.22 -5.11 -2.08
C VAL A 404 -22.66 -4.59 -2.05
N ILE A 405 -23.64 -5.38 -1.62
CA ILE A 405 -25.02 -4.89 -1.45
C ILE A 405 -25.14 -3.85 -0.33
N ASP A 406 -24.34 -3.92 0.74
CA ASP A 406 -24.37 -2.91 1.81
C ASP A 406 -23.75 -1.56 1.34
N TRP A 407 -22.91 -1.59 0.30
CA TRP A 407 -22.37 -0.41 -0.38
C TRP A 407 -23.35 0.22 -1.37
N VAL A 408 -24.03 -0.63 -2.13
CA VAL A 408 -25.00 -0.24 -3.17
C VAL A 408 -26.32 0.19 -2.54
N VAL A 409 -26.73 -0.45 -1.45
CA VAL A 409 -28.00 -0.19 -0.76
C VAL A 409 -27.77 -0.19 0.76
N PRO A 410 -27.24 0.91 1.34
CA PRO A 410 -27.05 1.01 2.78
C PRO A 410 -28.36 0.74 3.54
N GLY A 411 -28.39 -0.30 4.38
CA GLY A 411 -29.57 -0.68 5.16
C GLY A 411 -30.58 -1.61 4.47
N TRP A 412 -30.21 -2.25 3.35
CA TRP A 412 -31.04 -3.26 2.68
C TRP A 412 -31.45 -4.44 3.59
N ARG A 413 -30.67 -4.72 4.64
CA ARG A 413 -30.96 -5.74 5.66
C ARG A 413 -32.18 -5.46 6.54
N GLY A 414 -32.94 -4.41 6.27
CA GLY A 414 -34.19 -4.14 6.97
C GLY A 414 -34.04 -3.44 8.32
N GLU A 415 -32.86 -2.85 8.60
CA GLU A 415 -32.58 -2.13 9.85
C GLU A 415 -33.03 -0.66 9.86
N TYR A 416 -33.76 -0.22 8.84
CA TYR A 416 -34.53 1.04 8.89
C TYR A 416 -36.03 0.75 8.89
N LYS A 417 -36.48 -0.06 9.84
CA LYS A 417 -37.85 0.02 10.34
C LYS A 417 -37.84 0.85 11.62
N LYS A 418 -38.39 2.06 11.54
CA LYS A 418 -39.14 2.61 12.67
C LYS A 418 -40.49 1.91 12.74
#